data_AF-A0A432I7V6-F1
#
_entry.id   AF-A0A432I7V6-F1
#
_cell.length_a   1.000
_cell.length_b   1.000
_cell.length_c   1.000
_cell.angle_alpha   90.00
_cell.angle_beta   90.00
_cell.angle_gamma   90.00
#
_symmetry.space_group_name_H-M   'P 1'
#
loop_
_entity.id
_entity.type
_entity.pdbx_description
1 polymer ?
#
loop_
_entity_poly.entity_id
_entity_poly.type
_entity_poly.pdbx_seq_one_letter_code
_entity_poly.pdbx_strand_id
1 'polypeptide(L)'
;MKNAGLIKIVLILLLFHLSLSAQQKKKPNVIVIYTDDQGSVDLGCYGAKDIYSPNIDQLAKEGTRFTQAYVAAPVCAPSRAALLTGKYPQNTGITGNTSAAPGSDGMPGEQYTIAEMFKDNGYTTAHIGKWHLGMSRSTGPNAQGFDYSFGHLRGCIDNYSHYFFWEGPNTHDLYENGKEVFYEGQYFPGLASDRALKFLEDHKKGPFFMYYAINMPHYPYQPTRKWREYYKNTEKPRGDYAAFISTIDERIGFLMKKLDDLGIRENTIVIYESDNGYSTEIRAFGGGGNSGPYRGAKNSLFEGGIRLPAIISWKGHLPENKVNSQFIMNLDWMPTLANLCGFKNIPENIDGMDMSVMIKKPGMESPRKAAFWKYGNQWVVRKGKWKLIAFPKDTSHKGKLDLDKDALFLSDLDADVSEMHNLADQYPEKVQELIKDYLSWEHGYERDVPRKLKVIEHLGLGADIKSTKELHPKYQNIEVLLDGKRGYAEFSTGQWIGQEGKDLEFVIDLHKVKKIHNITLGYLQSTGNWVFAPKYFEVSFSDNGIDFDHLIKSETPKRLLEKGNYTDKLSLDLNRKSRYLKIRIKGIGEIPKNYSGEGNPGWFFIDEIFIK
;
A
#
# COMPACT_ATOMS: atom_id res chain seq x y z
N MET A 1 19.32 71.84 -32.07
CA MET A 1 19.78 70.46 -32.36
C MET A 1 20.40 69.71 -31.17
N LYS A 2 20.73 70.34 -30.03
CA LYS A 2 21.37 69.64 -28.88
C LYS A 2 20.42 68.81 -27.98
N ASN A 3 19.10 69.02 -28.03
CA ASN A 3 18.14 68.32 -27.16
C ASN A 3 17.63 66.97 -27.71
N ALA A 4 17.80 66.70 -29.01
CA ALA A 4 17.29 65.48 -29.63
C ALA A 4 18.11 64.22 -29.28
N GLY A 5 19.41 64.39 -29.01
CA GLY A 5 20.29 63.29 -28.60
C GLY A 5 20.04 62.81 -27.16
N LEU A 6 19.75 63.74 -26.25
CA LEU A 6 19.48 63.42 -24.84
C LEU A 6 18.15 62.67 -24.67
N ILE A 7 17.12 63.05 -25.43
CA ILE A 7 15.81 62.38 -25.44
C ILE A 7 15.93 60.94 -25.96
N LYS A 8 16.74 60.70 -27.00
CA LYS A 8 17.01 59.35 -27.52
C LYS A 8 17.72 58.46 -26.51
N ILE A 9 18.70 58.98 -25.77
CA ILE A 9 19.44 58.23 -24.76
C ILE A 9 18.54 57.85 -23.57
N VAL A 10 17.69 58.78 -23.13
CA VAL A 10 16.72 58.53 -22.04
C VAL A 10 15.68 57.49 -22.46
N LEU A 11 15.17 57.54 -23.70
CA LEU A 11 14.25 56.53 -24.25
C LEU A 11 14.90 55.14 -24.37
N ILE A 12 16.16 55.05 -24.80
CA ILE A 12 16.90 53.78 -24.88
C ILE A 12 17.14 53.19 -23.48
N LEU A 13 17.49 54.02 -22.49
CA LEU A 13 17.67 53.58 -21.10
C LEU A 13 16.36 53.15 -20.45
N LEU A 14 15.25 53.84 -20.73
CA LEU A 14 13.89 53.44 -20.29
C LEU A 14 13.47 52.11 -20.93
N LEU A 15 13.76 51.89 -22.21
CA LEU A 15 13.50 50.62 -22.90
C LEU A 15 14.39 49.48 -22.37
N PHE A 16 15.63 49.76 -21.98
CA PHE A 16 16.52 48.79 -21.32
C PHE A 16 16.07 48.46 -19.89
N HIS A 17 15.58 49.43 -19.11
CA HIS A 17 15.01 49.20 -17.77
C HIS A 17 13.66 48.47 -17.80
N LEU A 18 12.81 48.74 -18.80
CA LEU A 18 11.58 48.00 -19.06
C LEU A 18 11.85 46.55 -19.49
N SER A 19 12.94 46.32 -20.24
CA SER A 19 13.35 44.97 -20.66
C SER A 19 13.97 44.15 -19.52
N LEU A 20 14.72 44.79 -18.60
CA LEU A 20 15.29 44.10 -17.43
C LEU A 20 14.26 43.80 -16.32
N SER A 21 13.19 44.61 -16.19
CA SER A 21 12.16 44.40 -15.15
C SER A 21 11.09 43.35 -15.52
N ALA A 22 11.06 42.87 -16.76
CA ALA A 22 9.97 42.02 -17.26
C ALA A 22 10.31 40.53 -17.39
N GLN A 23 11.52 40.08 -17.04
CA GLN A 23 11.79 38.64 -16.93
C GLN A 23 11.30 38.12 -15.57
N GLN A 24 9.99 38.24 -15.34
CA GLN A 24 9.33 37.53 -14.27
C GLN A 24 9.67 36.04 -14.44
N LYS A 25 10.40 35.48 -13.47
CA LYS A 25 10.86 34.10 -13.51
C LYS A 25 9.64 33.21 -13.75
N LYS A 26 9.53 32.62 -14.95
CA LYS A 26 8.37 31.82 -15.33
C LYS A 26 8.24 30.68 -14.32
N LYS A 27 7.03 30.52 -13.78
CA LYS A 27 6.70 29.38 -12.93
C LYS A 27 6.92 28.09 -13.75
N PRO A 28 7.63 27.08 -13.22
CA PRO A 28 7.81 25.82 -13.95
C PRO A 28 6.48 25.06 -13.99
N ASN A 29 6.26 24.32 -15.05
CA ASN A 29 5.24 23.28 -15.07
C ASN A 29 5.72 22.09 -14.22
N VAL A 30 4.78 21.28 -13.74
CA VAL A 30 5.08 20.09 -12.94
C VAL A 30 4.27 18.91 -13.44
N ILE A 31 4.94 17.79 -13.65
CA ILE A 31 4.32 16.52 -14.00
C ILE A 31 4.78 15.46 -13.00
N VAL A 32 3.85 14.77 -12.37
CA VAL A 32 4.09 13.58 -11.57
C VAL A 32 3.57 12.38 -12.35
N ILE A 33 4.47 11.57 -12.89
CA ILE A 33 4.18 10.29 -13.52
C ILE A 33 4.22 9.23 -12.42
N TYR A 34 3.11 8.53 -12.22
CA TYR A 34 2.96 7.57 -11.15
C TYR A 34 2.47 6.22 -11.69
N THR A 35 3.32 5.20 -11.65
CA THR A 35 3.00 3.84 -12.13
C THR A 35 2.34 2.99 -11.03
N ASP A 36 1.84 1.81 -11.41
CA ASP A 36 1.00 0.95 -10.56
C ASP A 36 1.53 -0.47 -10.53
N ASP A 37 1.94 -0.98 -9.36
CA ASP A 37 2.55 -2.31 -9.18
C ASP A 37 3.88 -2.53 -9.95
N GLN A 38 4.78 -1.55 -9.96
CA GLN A 38 6.09 -1.71 -10.61
C GLN A 38 7.18 -2.22 -9.65
N GLY A 39 7.99 -3.17 -10.10
CA GLY A 39 9.12 -3.71 -9.37
C GLY A 39 10.33 -2.77 -9.31
N SER A 40 11.08 -2.86 -8.21
CA SER A 40 12.17 -1.94 -7.86
C SER A 40 13.34 -1.89 -8.85
N VAL A 41 13.55 -2.95 -9.63
CA VAL A 41 14.67 -3.03 -10.59
C VAL A 41 14.22 -3.13 -12.05
N ASP A 42 12.93 -2.94 -12.32
CA ASP A 42 12.30 -3.23 -13.62
C ASP A 42 12.50 -2.14 -14.70
N LEU A 43 13.62 -1.44 -14.64
CA LEU A 43 14.04 -0.44 -15.63
C LEU A 43 15.52 -0.61 -15.93
N GLY A 44 15.95 -0.30 -17.15
CA GLY A 44 17.36 -0.38 -17.53
C GLY A 44 18.26 0.46 -16.63
N CYS A 45 17.84 1.69 -16.31
CA CYS A 45 18.52 2.58 -15.36
C CYS A 45 18.52 2.09 -13.91
N TYR A 46 17.73 1.06 -13.57
CA TYR A 46 17.73 0.37 -12.27
C TYR A 46 18.31 -1.05 -12.33
N GLY A 47 18.81 -1.49 -13.50
CA GLY A 47 19.55 -2.73 -13.66
C GLY A 47 18.81 -3.86 -14.38
N ALA A 48 17.58 -3.65 -14.84
CA ALA A 48 16.92 -4.62 -15.72
C ALA A 48 17.76 -4.82 -16.99
N LYS A 49 17.98 -6.09 -17.35
CA LYS A 49 18.69 -6.47 -18.59
C LYS A 49 17.74 -6.97 -19.68
N ASP A 50 16.54 -7.36 -19.26
CA ASP A 50 15.51 -7.97 -20.09
C ASP A 50 14.38 -6.98 -20.44
N ILE A 51 14.21 -5.90 -19.68
CA ILE A 51 13.19 -4.86 -19.98
C ILE A 51 13.80 -3.74 -20.82
N TYR A 52 13.11 -3.35 -21.90
CA TYR A 52 13.47 -2.26 -22.78
C TYR A 52 12.71 -0.99 -22.36
N SER A 53 13.41 -0.05 -21.72
CA SER A 53 12.86 1.19 -21.17
C SER A 53 13.68 2.44 -21.52
N PRO A 54 14.02 2.70 -22.80
CA PRO A 54 14.95 3.76 -23.17
C PRO A 54 14.47 5.18 -22.81
N ASN A 55 13.16 5.46 -22.77
CA ASN A 55 12.66 6.81 -22.52
C ASN A 55 12.75 7.17 -21.04
N ILE A 56 12.41 6.23 -20.15
CA ILE A 56 12.58 6.40 -18.70
C ILE A 56 14.07 6.40 -18.34
N ASP A 57 14.89 5.58 -19.01
CA ASP A 57 16.34 5.61 -18.84
C ASP A 57 16.93 6.97 -19.26
N GLN A 58 16.40 7.57 -20.33
CA GLN A 58 16.76 8.92 -20.74
C GLN A 58 16.31 9.97 -19.72
N LEU A 59 15.11 9.86 -19.16
CA LEU A 59 14.65 10.73 -18.07
C LEU A 59 15.59 10.68 -16.85
N ALA A 60 16.09 9.50 -16.50
CA ALA A 60 17.09 9.34 -15.45
C ALA A 60 18.43 10.00 -15.81
N LYS A 61 18.88 9.92 -17.07
CA LYS A 61 20.09 10.61 -17.54
C LYS A 61 19.94 12.13 -17.53
N GLU A 62 18.75 12.64 -17.82
CA GLU A 62 18.42 14.07 -17.76
C GLU A 62 18.09 14.56 -16.34
N GLY A 63 18.31 13.74 -15.32
CA GLY A 63 17.92 14.09 -13.97
C GLY A 63 18.71 13.34 -12.90
N THR A 64 18.06 13.16 -11.76
CA THR A 64 18.57 12.41 -10.63
C THR A 64 17.66 11.22 -10.37
N ARG A 65 18.22 10.01 -10.37
CA ARG A 65 17.52 8.79 -9.92
C ARG A 65 17.87 8.48 -8.48
N PHE A 66 16.89 8.01 -7.69
CA PHE A 66 17.07 7.68 -6.29
C PHE A 66 17.18 6.19 -6.08
N THR A 67 18.16 5.74 -5.29
CA THR A 67 18.26 4.32 -4.94
C THR A 67 17.57 4.00 -3.62
N GLN A 68 17.18 5.01 -2.83
CA GLN A 68 16.53 4.90 -1.52
C GLN A 68 15.24 5.73 -1.45
N ALA A 69 14.37 5.56 -2.44
CA ALA A 69 13.04 6.16 -2.46
C ALA A 69 11.97 5.16 -1.97
N TYR A 70 11.08 5.63 -1.09
CA TYR A 70 10.08 4.81 -0.44
C TYR A 70 8.67 5.36 -0.62
N VAL A 71 7.70 4.47 -0.76
CA VAL A 71 6.29 4.84 -0.61
C VAL A 71 5.83 4.63 0.83
N ALA A 72 4.87 5.45 1.26
CA ALA A 72 4.34 5.40 2.62
C ALA A 72 3.46 4.17 2.92
N ALA A 73 3.11 3.37 1.91
CA ALA A 73 2.34 2.14 2.08
C ALA A 73 2.65 1.11 0.99
N PRO A 74 2.49 -0.19 1.27
CA PRO A 74 2.81 -1.27 0.32
C PRO A 74 1.63 -1.59 -0.63
N VAL A 75 0.67 -0.67 -0.77
CA VAL A 75 -0.56 -0.81 -1.57
C VAL A 75 -1.05 0.55 -2.10
N CYS A 76 -1.85 0.49 -3.17
CA CYS A 76 -2.16 1.62 -4.04
C CYS A 76 -2.81 2.82 -3.34
N ALA A 77 -4.02 2.68 -2.76
CA ALA A 77 -4.78 3.85 -2.31
C ALA A 77 -4.09 4.61 -1.15
N PRO A 78 -3.61 3.94 -0.09
CA PRO A 78 -2.85 4.58 0.98
C PRO A 78 -1.60 5.31 0.48
N SER A 79 -0.88 4.72 -0.48
CA SER A 79 0.32 5.33 -1.07
C SER A 79 -0.01 6.58 -1.89
N ARG A 80 -1.08 6.53 -2.70
CA ARG A 80 -1.58 7.68 -3.48
C ARG A 80 -2.07 8.81 -2.58
N ALA A 81 -2.79 8.48 -1.51
CA ALA A 81 -3.22 9.46 -0.52
C ALA A 81 -2.00 10.17 0.10
N ALA A 82 -0.96 9.40 0.45
CA ALA A 82 0.26 9.95 1.03
C ALA A 82 1.02 10.89 0.07
N LEU A 83 1.18 10.49 -1.20
CA LEU A 83 1.76 11.33 -2.24
C LEU A 83 1.00 12.65 -2.39
N LEU A 84 -0.33 12.58 -2.48
CA LEU A 84 -1.16 13.74 -2.78
C LEU A 84 -1.33 14.68 -1.60
N THR A 85 -1.22 14.22 -0.36
CA THR A 85 -1.44 15.06 0.84
C THR A 85 -0.16 15.41 1.58
N GLY A 86 0.96 14.77 1.24
CA GLY A 86 2.20 14.87 2.00
C GLY A 86 2.11 14.30 3.41
N LYS A 87 1.17 13.38 3.65
CA LYS A 87 0.90 12.79 4.98
C LYS A 87 1.12 11.29 5.00
N TYR A 88 1.34 10.74 6.19
CA TYR A 88 1.24 9.31 6.41
C TYR A 88 -0.20 8.82 6.17
N PRO A 89 -0.41 7.58 5.67
CA PRO A 89 -1.75 7.02 5.44
C PRO A 89 -2.72 7.12 6.63
N GLN A 90 -2.19 7.05 7.85
CA GLN A 90 -2.98 7.15 9.08
C GLN A 90 -3.55 8.56 9.28
N ASN A 91 -2.84 9.59 8.79
CA ASN A 91 -3.26 11.00 8.83
C ASN A 91 -4.12 11.41 7.64
N THR A 92 -4.20 10.59 6.59
CA THR A 92 -5.09 10.81 5.44
C THR A 92 -6.47 10.21 5.65
N GLY A 93 -6.65 9.29 6.60
CA GLY A 93 -7.87 8.48 6.72
C GLY A 93 -7.92 7.29 5.75
N ILE A 94 -6.86 7.04 4.97
CA ILE A 94 -6.78 5.94 4.00
C ILE A 94 -5.67 4.98 4.41
N THR A 95 -5.98 4.03 5.30
CA THR A 95 -5.04 3.00 5.79
C THR A 95 -5.10 1.67 5.02
N GLY A 96 -6.06 1.54 4.09
CA GLY A 96 -6.24 0.40 3.19
C GLY A 96 -6.78 0.85 1.83
N ASN A 97 -6.92 -0.09 0.89
CA ASN A 97 -7.56 0.23 -0.40
C ASN A 97 -9.02 0.65 -0.18
N THR A 98 -9.47 1.65 -0.93
CA THR A 98 -10.81 2.20 -0.82
C THR A 98 -11.85 1.21 -1.33
N SER A 99 -13.09 1.36 -0.85
CA SER A 99 -14.20 0.52 -1.29
C SER A 99 -14.40 0.63 -2.79
N ALA A 100 -14.74 -0.49 -3.41
CA ALA A 100 -15.17 -0.53 -4.79
C ALA A 100 -16.69 -0.32 -4.90
N ALA A 101 -17.46 -0.06 -3.83
CA ALA A 101 -18.90 0.12 -3.98
C ALA A 101 -19.21 1.44 -4.75
N PRO A 102 -20.17 1.47 -5.71
CA PRO A 102 -20.56 2.69 -6.38
C PRO A 102 -20.90 3.81 -5.39
N GLY A 103 -20.34 5.00 -5.61
CA GLY A 103 -20.57 6.17 -4.76
C GLY A 103 -19.96 6.09 -3.36
N SER A 104 -19.13 5.08 -3.05
CA SER A 104 -18.46 5.01 -1.77
C SER A 104 -17.49 6.18 -1.58
N ASP A 105 -17.46 6.71 -0.36
CA ASP A 105 -16.43 7.65 0.04
C ASP A 105 -15.05 6.99 0.04
N GLY A 106 -14.02 7.82 -0.06
CA GLY A 106 -12.63 7.43 0.08
C GLY A 106 -11.89 8.42 0.96
N MET A 107 -10.89 9.10 0.41
CA MET A 107 -10.13 10.11 1.16
C MET A 107 -11.08 11.21 1.64
N PRO A 108 -11.07 11.56 2.95
CA PRO A 108 -11.94 12.60 3.49
C PRO A 108 -11.78 13.91 2.73
N GLY A 109 -12.91 14.57 2.46
CA GLY A 109 -12.97 15.77 1.61
C GLY A 109 -12.17 16.96 2.13
N GLU A 110 -11.94 17.00 3.45
CA GLU A 110 -11.16 18.03 4.14
C GLU A 110 -9.64 17.86 4.01
N GLN A 111 -9.15 16.75 3.45
CA GLN A 111 -7.73 16.59 3.19
C GLN A 111 -7.30 17.55 2.08
N TYR A 112 -6.28 18.37 2.37
CA TYR A 112 -5.72 19.30 1.40
C TYR A 112 -4.63 18.62 0.57
N THR A 113 -4.77 18.72 -0.75
CA THR A 113 -3.93 18.01 -1.71
C THR A 113 -2.90 18.90 -2.39
N ILE A 114 -1.89 18.28 -2.99
CA ILE A 114 -0.89 18.91 -3.84
C ILE A 114 -1.54 19.60 -5.04
N ALA A 115 -2.67 19.09 -5.56
CA ALA A 115 -3.40 19.75 -6.62
C ALA A 115 -4.00 21.08 -6.15
N GLU A 116 -4.64 21.12 -4.99
CA GLU A 116 -5.14 22.36 -4.39
C GLU A 116 -3.99 23.33 -4.10
N MET A 117 -2.86 22.84 -3.58
CA MET A 117 -1.64 23.64 -3.38
C MET A 117 -1.16 24.30 -4.68
N PHE A 118 -1.12 23.57 -5.78
CA PHE A 118 -0.74 24.13 -7.08
C PHE A 118 -1.80 25.12 -7.59
N LYS A 119 -3.08 24.80 -7.46
CA LYS A 119 -4.20 25.64 -7.88
C LYS A 119 -4.22 26.98 -7.14
N ASP A 120 -4.06 26.98 -5.82
CA ASP A 120 -3.96 28.18 -4.99
C ASP A 120 -2.76 29.06 -5.37
N ASN A 121 -1.73 28.46 -5.98
CA ASN A 121 -0.57 29.15 -6.52
C ASN A 121 -0.68 29.47 -8.02
N GLY A 122 -1.89 29.41 -8.59
CA GLY A 122 -2.21 29.88 -9.93
C GLY A 122 -1.84 28.92 -11.06
N TYR A 123 -1.81 27.62 -10.79
CA TYR A 123 -1.62 26.57 -11.79
C TYR A 123 -2.96 26.03 -12.26
N THR A 124 -3.04 25.63 -13.53
CA THR A 124 -4.09 24.70 -13.97
C THR A 124 -3.71 23.28 -13.62
N THR A 125 -4.66 22.49 -13.12
CA THR A 125 -4.39 21.16 -12.58
C THR A 125 -5.10 20.06 -13.35
N ALA A 126 -4.42 18.92 -13.57
CA ALA A 126 -4.98 17.76 -14.26
C ALA A 126 -4.68 16.45 -13.54
N HIS A 127 -5.70 15.61 -13.39
CA HIS A 127 -5.59 14.19 -13.05
C HIS A 127 -5.86 13.35 -14.30
N ILE A 128 -4.95 12.44 -14.64
CA ILE A 128 -5.13 11.53 -15.77
C ILE A 128 -4.72 10.13 -15.36
N GLY A 129 -5.65 9.19 -15.35
CA GLY A 129 -5.38 7.79 -14.98
C GLY A 129 -6.19 7.25 -13.80
N LYS A 130 -5.54 6.51 -12.91
CA LYS A 130 -6.13 5.86 -11.74
C LYS A 130 -6.21 6.82 -10.55
N TRP A 131 -7.43 7.03 -10.04
CA TRP A 131 -7.66 7.80 -8.82
C TRP A 131 -7.52 6.96 -7.55
N HIS A 132 -8.41 5.99 -7.33
CA HIS A 132 -8.41 5.05 -6.21
C HIS A 132 -8.57 5.67 -4.80
N LEU A 133 -9.04 6.91 -4.71
CA LEU A 133 -9.25 7.63 -3.44
C LEU A 133 -10.73 7.95 -3.16
N GLY A 134 -11.64 7.15 -3.72
CA GLY A 134 -13.08 7.25 -3.51
C GLY A 134 -13.84 7.53 -4.80
N MET A 135 -15.12 7.17 -4.79
CA MET A 135 -16.02 7.25 -5.95
C MET A 135 -17.12 8.29 -5.79
N SER A 136 -17.33 8.82 -4.58
CA SER A 136 -18.34 9.86 -4.36
C SER A 136 -17.91 11.18 -4.99
N ARG A 137 -18.88 12.05 -5.30
CA ARG A 137 -18.60 13.35 -5.91
C ARG A 137 -17.68 14.21 -5.04
N SER A 138 -17.79 14.10 -3.71
CA SER A 138 -16.98 14.84 -2.74
C SER A 138 -15.56 14.29 -2.58
N THR A 139 -15.30 13.04 -2.93
CA THR A 139 -13.97 12.40 -2.84
C THR A 139 -13.34 12.14 -4.20
N GLY A 140 -13.98 12.56 -5.30
CA GLY A 140 -13.44 12.43 -6.66
C GLY A 140 -12.39 13.50 -6.99
N PRO A 141 -11.63 13.33 -8.09
CA PRO A 141 -10.52 14.22 -8.43
C PRO A 141 -10.91 15.71 -8.53
N ASN A 142 -12.04 16.02 -9.15
CA ASN A 142 -12.47 17.42 -9.33
C ASN A 142 -12.87 18.11 -8.02
N ALA A 143 -13.22 17.36 -6.98
CA ALA A 143 -13.45 17.90 -5.63
C ALA A 143 -12.15 18.07 -4.83
N GLN A 144 -11.04 17.51 -5.33
CA GLN A 144 -9.73 17.43 -4.68
C GLN A 144 -8.70 18.22 -5.50
N GLY A 145 -9.08 19.44 -5.89
CA GLY A 145 -8.20 20.41 -6.55
C GLY A 145 -8.08 20.32 -8.06
N PHE A 146 -8.41 19.19 -8.71
CA PHE A 146 -8.16 19.01 -10.15
C PHE A 146 -9.18 19.72 -11.05
N ASP A 147 -8.71 20.65 -11.90
CA ASP A 147 -9.54 21.36 -12.88
C ASP A 147 -9.99 20.45 -14.02
N TYR A 148 -9.11 19.54 -14.45
CA TYR A 148 -9.39 18.51 -15.44
C TYR A 148 -9.15 17.12 -14.85
N SER A 149 -10.05 16.17 -15.13
CA SER A 149 -9.87 14.76 -14.78
C SER A 149 -10.32 13.84 -15.90
N PHE A 150 -9.49 12.87 -16.26
CA PHE A 150 -9.86 11.74 -17.13
C PHE A 150 -9.30 10.44 -16.56
N GLY A 151 -10.15 9.46 -16.25
CA GLY A 151 -9.66 8.27 -15.56
C GLY A 151 -10.72 7.40 -14.92
N HIS A 152 -10.24 6.38 -14.21
CA HIS A 152 -11.07 5.45 -13.45
C HIS A 152 -10.92 5.68 -11.94
N LEU A 153 -11.97 5.42 -11.18
CA LEU A 153 -12.05 5.77 -9.76
C LEU A 153 -11.68 4.63 -8.82
N ARG A 154 -11.80 3.37 -9.27
CA ARG A 154 -11.46 2.17 -8.48
C ARG A 154 -10.01 1.75 -8.64
N GLY A 155 -9.67 0.65 -7.97
CA GLY A 155 -8.33 0.07 -7.97
C GLY A 155 -7.84 -0.47 -9.30
N CYS A 156 -8.73 -0.84 -10.23
CA CYS A 156 -8.36 -1.37 -11.53
C CYS A 156 -9.53 -1.34 -12.52
N ILE A 157 -9.23 -1.47 -13.80
CA ILE A 157 -10.20 -1.73 -14.87
C ILE A 157 -9.56 -2.68 -15.90
N ASP A 158 -10.39 -3.36 -16.68
CA ASP A 158 -9.94 -3.94 -17.94
C ASP A 158 -9.65 -2.81 -18.95
N ASN A 159 -8.50 -2.85 -19.65
CA ASN A 159 -8.04 -1.70 -20.43
C ASN A 159 -8.79 -1.49 -21.75
N TYR A 160 -9.80 -2.30 -22.09
CA TYR A 160 -10.57 -2.16 -23.33
C TYR A 160 -12.07 -1.98 -23.09
N SER A 161 -12.61 -2.75 -22.14
CA SER A 161 -14.01 -2.59 -21.72
C SER A 161 -14.19 -1.45 -20.73
N HIS A 162 -13.15 -1.12 -19.94
CA HIS A 162 -13.20 -0.14 -18.85
C HIS A 162 -14.06 -0.57 -17.66
N TYR A 163 -14.27 -1.88 -17.49
CA TYR A 163 -15.01 -2.42 -16.35
C TYR A 163 -14.06 -2.82 -15.24
N PHE A 164 -14.44 -2.52 -14.01
CA PHE A 164 -13.90 -3.17 -12.82
C PHE A 164 -14.41 -4.61 -12.74
N PHE A 165 -13.51 -5.56 -12.48
CA PHE A 165 -13.77 -7.00 -12.60
C PHE A 165 -13.28 -7.83 -11.40
N TRP A 166 -12.83 -7.20 -10.31
CA TRP A 166 -12.37 -7.96 -9.13
C TRP A 166 -13.52 -8.53 -8.31
N GLU A 167 -14.64 -7.82 -8.23
CA GLU A 167 -15.81 -8.22 -7.46
C GLU A 167 -17.05 -8.01 -8.33
N GLY A 168 -17.93 -9.02 -8.30
CA GLY A 168 -19.17 -9.00 -9.04
C GLY A 168 -20.24 -8.13 -8.36
N PRO A 169 -21.18 -7.54 -9.12
CA PRO A 169 -21.21 -7.51 -10.58
C PRO A 169 -20.13 -6.58 -11.17
N ASN A 170 -19.57 -6.96 -12.33
CA ASN A 170 -18.65 -6.10 -13.07
C ASN A 170 -19.35 -4.76 -13.35
N THR A 171 -18.65 -3.66 -13.07
CA THR A 171 -19.22 -2.30 -13.17
C THR A 171 -18.30 -1.43 -14.02
N HIS A 172 -18.87 -0.64 -14.92
CA HIS A 172 -18.10 0.31 -15.73
C HIS A 172 -17.48 1.40 -14.84
N ASP A 173 -16.24 1.79 -15.12
CA ASP A 173 -15.47 2.73 -14.30
C ASP A 173 -14.56 3.59 -15.17
N LEU A 174 -15.15 4.52 -15.94
CA LEU A 174 -14.41 5.52 -16.69
C LEU A 174 -15.15 6.85 -16.73
N TYR A 175 -14.45 7.92 -16.36
CA TYR A 175 -15.02 9.23 -16.14
C TYR A 175 -14.16 10.35 -16.74
N GLU A 176 -14.81 11.37 -17.27
CA GLU A 176 -14.21 12.64 -17.67
C GLU A 176 -14.93 13.79 -16.95
N ASN A 177 -14.21 14.53 -16.11
CA ASN A 177 -14.73 15.60 -15.25
C ASN A 177 -15.97 15.19 -14.42
N GLY A 178 -15.91 14.00 -13.81
CA GLY A 178 -16.98 13.45 -12.98
C GLY A 178 -18.18 12.91 -13.76
N LYS A 179 -18.18 13.00 -15.09
CA LYS A 179 -19.20 12.40 -15.94
C LYS A 179 -18.70 11.06 -16.47
N GLU A 180 -19.51 10.02 -16.36
CA GLU A 180 -19.22 8.72 -16.95
C GLU A 180 -19.14 8.82 -18.49
N VAL A 181 -18.14 8.17 -19.07
CA VAL A 181 -17.86 8.20 -20.53
C VAL A 181 -17.51 6.82 -21.05
N PHE A 182 -18.03 6.48 -22.23
CA PHE A 182 -17.89 5.14 -22.81
C PHE A 182 -17.00 5.19 -24.05
N TYR A 183 -15.93 4.39 -24.03
CA TYR A 183 -14.97 4.24 -25.13
C TYR A 183 -14.74 2.76 -25.44
N GLU A 184 -15.82 1.97 -25.53
CA GLU A 184 -15.75 0.51 -25.67
C GLU A 184 -14.77 0.04 -26.76
N GLY A 185 -13.90 -0.90 -26.40
CA GLY A 185 -12.90 -1.47 -27.30
C GLY A 185 -11.70 -0.58 -27.58
N GLN A 186 -11.67 0.66 -27.08
CA GLN A 186 -10.50 1.52 -27.14
C GLN A 186 -9.58 1.25 -25.96
N TYR A 187 -8.27 1.32 -26.20
CA TYR A 187 -7.27 0.98 -25.20
C TYR A 187 -7.06 2.13 -24.21
N PHE A 188 -7.38 1.93 -22.93
CA PHE A 188 -7.34 2.96 -21.88
C PHE A 188 -5.98 3.68 -21.75
N PRO A 189 -4.82 2.99 -21.71
CA PRO A 189 -3.53 3.70 -21.70
C PRO A 189 -3.30 4.55 -22.95
N GLY A 190 -3.93 4.18 -24.08
CA GLY A 190 -4.09 5.00 -25.27
C GLY A 190 -4.79 6.31 -24.97
N LEU A 191 -6.04 6.21 -24.53
CA LEU A 191 -6.89 7.33 -24.19
C LEU A 191 -6.24 8.28 -23.16
N ALA A 192 -5.68 7.72 -22.09
CA ALA A 192 -5.00 8.48 -21.04
C ALA A 192 -3.78 9.25 -21.59
N SER A 193 -2.96 8.60 -22.43
CA SER A 193 -1.84 9.25 -23.11
C SER A 193 -2.31 10.39 -24.01
N ASP A 194 -3.36 10.18 -24.80
CA ASP A 194 -3.89 11.21 -25.70
C ASP A 194 -4.41 12.43 -24.93
N ARG A 195 -5.06 12.22 -23.78
CA ARG A 195 -5.50 13.31 -22.89
C ARG A 195 -4.33 14.05 -22.26
N ALA A 196 -3.26 13.37 -21.87
CA ALA A 196 -2.06 14.02 -21.35
C ALA A 196 -1.41 14.90 -22.43
N LEU A 197 -1.23 14.39 -23.64
CA LEU A 197 -0.64 15.14 -24.76
C LEU A 197 -1.51 16.35 -25.16
N LYS A 198 -2.84 16.18 -25.17
CA LYS A 198 -3.78 17.28 -25.43
C LYS A 198 -3.72 18.34 -24.33
N PHE A 199 -3.69 17.94 -23.06
CA PHE A 199 -3.60 18.87 -21.94
C PHE A 199 -2.35 19.75 -22.04
N LEU A 200 -1.20 19.16 -22.41
CA LEU A 200 0.04 19.92 -22.66
C LEU A 200 -0.11 20.96 -23.77
N GLU A 201 -0.73 20.60 -24.90
CA GLU A 201 -0.96 21.51 -26.02
C GLU A 201 -1.85 22.70 -25.62
N ASP A 202 -2.95 22.41 -24.93
CA ASP A 202 -3.95 23.40 -24.54
C ASP A 202 -3.40 24.37 -23.47
N HIS A 203 -2.46 23.93 -22.62
CA HIS A 203 -1.98 24.70 -21.47
C HIS A 203 -0.52 25.17 -21.57
N LYS A 204 0.15 25.01 -22.72
CA LYS A 204 1.56 25.40 -22.91
C LYS A 204 1.92 26.87 -22.61
N LYS A 205 0.92 27.76 -22.53
CA LYS A 205 1.11 29.20 -22.26
C LYS A 205 1.12 29.55 -20.77
N GLY A 206 0.58 28.70 -19.90
CA GLY A 206 0.48 28.92 -18.46
C GLY A 206 1.15 27.80 -17.66
N PRO A 207 1.39 28.00 -16.35
CA PRO A 207 1.91 26.95 -15.50
C PRO A 207 0.83 25.89 -15.25
N PHE A 208 1.21 24.62 -15.30
CA PHE A 208 0.30 23.51 -15.00
C PHE A 208 0.92 22.48 -14.05
N PHE A 209 0.06 21.80 -13.31
CA PHE A 209 0.39 20.61 -12.54
C PHE A 209 -0.40 19.43 -13.10
N MET A 210 0.28 18.36 -13.50
CA MET A 210 -0.35 17.15 -14.01
C MET A 210 0.05 15.95 -13.17
N TYR A 211 -0.93 15.32 -12.54
CA TYR A 211 -0.80 14.01 -11.94
C TYR A 211 -1.20 12.95 -12.97
N TYR A 212 -0.20 12.36 -13.62
CA TYR A 212 -0.36 11.33 -14.64
C TYR A 212 -0.18 9.94 -14.01
N ALA A 213 -1.29 9.42 -13.48
CA ALA A 213 -1.36 8.24 -12.63
C ALA A 213 -1.67 6.98 -13.46
N ILE A 214 -0.68 6.48 -14.20
CA ILE A 214 -0.82 5.35 -15.12
C ILE A 214 -1.16 4.08 -14.33
N ASN A 215 -2.23 3.38 -14.71
CA ASN A 215 -2.70 2.13 -14.09
C ASN A 215 -1.86 0.89 -14.46
N MET A 216 -0.65 1.08 -14.98
CA MET A 216 0.22 0.01 -15.48
C MET A 216 1.54 0.03 -14.70
N PRO A 217 2.21 -1.12 -14.50
CA PRO A 217 1.92 -2.45 -15.05
C PRO A 217 0.84 -3.28 -14.33
N HIS A 218 0.05 -2.72 -13.42
CA HIS A 218 -1.03 -3.46 -12.74
C HIS A 218 -1.90 -4.26 -13.72
N TYR A 219 -2.19 -5.51 -13.36
CA TYR A 219 -2.97 -6.44 -14.16
C TYR A 219 -4.40 -5.92 -14.46
N PRO A 220 -5.05 -6.33 -15.56
CA PRO A 220 -4.66 -7.41 -16.48
C PRO A 220 -3.55 -6.98 -17.46
N TYR A 221 -2.54 -7.84 -17.66
CA TYR A 221 -1.42 -7.54 -18.56
C TYR A 221 -1.88 -7.53 -20.02
N GLN A 222 -2.08 -6.33 -20.56
CA GLN A 222 -2.63 -6.10 -21.90
C GLN A 222 -1.72 -5.18 -22.74
N PRO A 223 -0.45 -5.54 -22.95
CA PRO A 223 0.49 -4.69 -23.69
C PRO A 223 0.07 -4.50 -25.14
N THR A 224 0.60 -3.45 -25.78
CA THR A 224 0.40 -3.25 -27.21
C THR A 224 0.96 -4.43 -28.00
N ARG A 225 0.43 -4.65 -29.20
CA ARG A 225 0.87 -5.74 -30.09
C ARG A 225 2.39 -5.69 -30.34
N LYS A 226 2.96 -4.49 -30.51
CA LYS A 226 4.40 -4.30 -30.72
C LYS A 226 5.22 -4.95 -29.60
N TRP A 227 4.93 -4.61 -28.35
CA TRP A 227 5.69 -5.11 -27.20
C TRP A 227 5.38 -6.57 -26.88
N ARG A 228 4.13 -7.01 -27.08
CA ARG A 228 3.78 -8.43 -26.99
C ARG A 228 4.61 -9.29 -27.94
N GLU A 229 4.79 -8.85 -29.18
CA GLU A 229 5.60 -9.56 -30.18
C GLU A 229 7.09 -9.52 -29.83
N TYR A 230 7.60 -8.39 -29.34
CA TYR A 230 8.99 -8.25 -28.90
C TYR A 230 9.35 -9.24 -27.79
N TYR A 231 8.43 -9.45 -26.84
CA TYR A 231 8.62 -10.30 -25.66
C TYR A 231 8.06 -11.72 -25.80
N LYS A 232 7.65 -12.15 -27.00
CA LYS A 232 6.96 -13.43 -27.20
C LYS A 232 7.75 -14.68 -26.76
N ASN A 233 9.08 -14.57 -26.72
CA ASN A 233 9.99 -15.66 -26.34
C ASN A 233 10.51 -15.53 -24.89
N THR A 234 10.10 -14.49 -24.16
CA THR A 234 10.43 -14.32 -22.74
C THR A 234 9.45 -15.13 -21.89
N GLU A 235 9.97 -15.83 -20.88
CA GLU A 235 9.17 -16.67 -19.98
C GLU A 235 8.02 -15.87 -19.34
N LYS A 236 6.84 -16.49 -19.24
CA LYS A 236 5.66 -15.88 -18.61
C LYS A 236 5.60 -16.25 -17.12
N PRO A 237 5.18 -15.33 -16.23
CA PRO A 237 4.53 -14.04 -16.54
C PRO A 237 5.49 -12.86 -16.78
N ARG A 238 6.83 -13.06 -16.67
CA ARG A 238 7.83 -11.99 -16.83
C ARG A 238 7.74 -11.29 -18.20
N GLY A 239 7.59 -12.03 -19.29
CA GLY A 239 7.48 -11.47 -20.64
C GLY A 239 6.25 -10.59 -20.84
N ASP A 240 5.09 -11.00 -20.31
CA ASP A 240 3.85 -10.21 -20.40
C ASP A 240 3.97 -8.92 -19.56
N TYR A 241 4.57 -9.00 -18.37
CA TYR A 241 4.88 -7.83 -17.54
C TYR A 241 5.90 -6.88 -18.20
N ALA A 242 7.00 -7.42 -18.74
CA ALA A 242 8.03 -6.64 -19.43
C ALA A 242 7.48 -5.89 -20.63
N ALA A 243 6.62 -6.55 -21.43
CA ALA A 243 5.90 -5.91 -22.53
C ALA A 243 5.00 -4.75 -22.05
N PHE A 244 4.47 -4.85 -20.84
CA PHE A 244 3.67 -3.80 -20.24
C PHE A 244 4.52 -2.61 -19.80
N ILE A 245 5.66 -2.84 -19.16
CA ILE A 245 6.63 -1.77 -18.85
C ILE A 245 7.09 -1.05 -20.13
N SER A 246 7.47 -1.77 -21.18
CA SER A 246 7.88 -1.12 -22.45
C SER A 246 6.75 -0.37 -23.14
N THR A 247 5.49 -0.80 -22.95
CA THR A 247 4.31 -0.02 -23.38
C THR A 247 4.22 1.31 -22.63
N ILE A 248 4.48 1.32 -21.32
CA ILE A 248 4.48 2.56 -20.52
C ILE A 248 5.63 3.47 -20.96
N ASP A 249 6.83 2.90 -21.10
CA ASP A 249 8.03 3.64 -21.51
C ASP A 249 7.82 4.38 -22.84
N GLU A 250 7.23 3.71 -23.83
CA GLU A 250 6.91 4.33 -25.13
C GLU A 250 5.95 5.52 -25.00
N ARG A 251 4.94 5.41 -24.13
CA ARG A 251 3.97 6.49 -23.87
C ARG A 251 4.60 7.67 -23.13
N ILE A 252 5.50 7.40 -22.20
CA ILE A 252 6.32 8.43 -21.56
C ILE A 252 7.22 9.09 -22.62
N GLY A 253 7.76 8.32 -23.57
CA GLY A 253 8.48 8.86 -24.72
C GLY A 253 7.64 9.86 -25.52
N PHE A 254 6.37 9.56 -25.80
CA PHE A 254 5.47 10.51 -26.46
C PHE A 254 5.25 11.78 -25.64
N LEU A 255 5.09 11.66 -24.32
CA LEU A 255 4.93 12.79 -23.41
C LEU A 255 6.17 13.69 -23.40
N MET A 256 7.36 13.10 -23.25
CA MET A 256 8.62 13.84 -23.24
C MET A 256 8.87 14.53 -24.57
N LYS A 257 8.66 13.82 -25.69
CA LYS A 257 8.77 14.40 -27.03
C LYS A 257 7.80 15.57 -27.22
N LYS A 258 6.58 15.48 -26.71
CA LYS A 258 5.59 16.57 -26.82
C LYS A 258 6.03 17.81 -26.03
N LEU A 259 6.65 17.65 -24.86
CA LEU A 259 7.25 18.78 -24.12
C LEU A 259 8.36 19.47 -24.91
N ASP A 260 9.21 18.69 -25.59
CA ASP A 260 10.27 19.20 -26.46
C ASP A 260 9.71 19.91 -27.70
N ASP A 261 8.76 19.29 -28.40
CA ASP A 261 8.10 19.85 -29.59
C ASP A 261 7.39 21.18 -29.27
N LEU A 262 6.85 21.30 -28.05
CA LEU A 262 6.20 22.52 -27.55
C LEU A 262 7.17 23.56 -27.00
N GLY A 263 8.46 23.25 -26.87
CA GLY A 263 9.48 24.14 -26.33
C GLY A 263 9.31 24.46 -24.84
N ILE A 264 8.67 23.57 -24.07
CA ILE A 264 8.39 23.77 -22.63
C ILE A 264 9.14 22.80 -21.72
N ARG A 265 9.95 21.89 -22.28
CA ARG A 265 10.70 20.87 -21.52
C ARG A 265 11.65 21.45 -20.45
N GLU A 266 12.40 22.49 -20.76
CA GLU A 266 13.34 23.14 -19.81
C GLU A 266 12.62 23.87 -18.67
N ASN A 267 11.36 24.25 -18.89
CA ASN A 267 10.51 24.86 -17.87
C ASN A 267 9.52 23.85 -17.26
N THR A 268 9.84 22.55 -17.28
CA THR A 268 8.98 21.50 -16.72
C THR A 268 9.77 20.58 -15.79
N ILE A 269 9.32 20.47 -14.55
CA ILE A 269 9.76 19.47 -13.58
C ILE A 269 8.98 18.18 -13.85
N VAL A 270 9.68 17.06 -14.01
CA VAL A 270 9.09 15.74 -14.19
C VAL A 270 9.55 14.83 -13.05
N ILE A 271 8.58 14.28 -12.32
CA ILE A 271 8.76 13.20 -11.34
C ILE A 271 8.27 11.90 -11.97
N TYR A 272 9.00 10.82 -11.76
CA TYR A 272 8.57 9.46 -12.06
C TYR A 272 8.72 8.61 -10.80
N GLU A 273 7.68 7.92 -10.37
CA GLU A 273 7.70 6.99 -9.23
C GLU A 273 6.60 5.90 -9.40
N SER A 274 6.68 4.80 -8.64
CA SER A 274 5.62 3.76 -8.56
C SER A 274 4.85 3.88 -7.25
N ASP A 275 3.61 3.37 -7.21
CA ASP A 275 2.76 3.43 -6.01
C ASP A 275 3.08 2.40 -4.93
N ASN A 276 3.49 1.20 -5.31
CA ASN A 276 3.96 0.12 -4.44
C ASN A 276 4.80 -0.88 -5.25
N GLY A 277 5.35 -1.88 -4.56
CA GLY A 277 6.06 -3.00 -5.22
C GLY A 277 5.14 -3.80 -6.13
N TYR A 278 5.74 -4.59 -7.03
CA TYR A 278 4.99 -5.41 -7.99
C TYR A 278 4.03 -6.40 -7.33
N SER A 279 2.94 -6.75 -8.02
CA SER A 279 1.98 -7.73 -7.51
C SER A 279 2.47 -9.16 -7.72
N THR A 280 2.25 -10.01 -6.73
CA THR A 280 2.39 -11.48 -6.81
C THR A 280 1.03 -12.19 -6.73
N GLU A 281 -0.06 -11.43 -6.88
CA GLU A 281 -1.41 -11.98 -6.78
C GLU A 281 -1.70 -12.97 -7.92
N ILE A 282 -2.61 -13.91 -7.67
CA ILE A 282 -3.04 -14.91 -8.65
C ILE A 282 -3.57 -14.24 -9.94
N ARG A 283 -4.25 -13.09 -9.81
CA ARG A 283 -4.76 -12.30 -10.95
C ARG A 283 -3.65 -11.65 -11.79
N ALA A 284 -2.46 -11.52 -11.22
CA ALA A 284 -1.23 -11.15 -11.92
C ALA A 284 -0.47 -12.40 -12.43
N PHE A 285 -1.10 -13.57 -12.45
CA PHE A 285 -0.48 -14.87 -12.74
C PHE A 285 0.74 -15.18 -11.85
N GLY A 286 0.70 -14.74 -10.58
CA GLY A 286 1.82 -14.90 -9.65
C GLY A 286 2.91 -13.84 -9.82
N GLY A 287 2.76 -12.89 -10.74
CA GLY A 287 3.57 -11.68 -10.81
C GLY A 287 4.23 -11.46 -12.16
N GLY A 288 5.55 -11.33 -12.20
CA GLY A 288 6.32 -10.96 -13.40
C GLY A 288 7.20 -9.72 -13.19
N GLY A 289 6.89 -8.90 -12.19
CA GLY A 289 7.81 -7.87 -11.71
C GLY A 289 9.00 -8.44 -10.95
N ASN A 290 10.03 -7.62 -10.78
CA ASN A 290 11.26 -7.97 -10.08
C ASN A 290 11.71 -6.82 -9.17
N SER A 291 11.92 -7.15 -7.89
CA SER A 291 12.49 -6.25 -6.89
C SER A 291 14.00 -6.44 -6.68
N GLY A 292 14.66 -7.25 -7.51
CA GLY A 292 16.10 -7.49 -7.48
C GLY A 292 16.52 -8.16 -6.15
N PRO A 293 17.49 -7.61 -5.41
CA PRO A 293 17.86 -8.16 -4.11
C PRO A 293 16.82 -7.91 -3.02
N TYR A 294 15.94 -6.92 -3.18
CA TYR A 294 15.01 -6.51 -2.13
C TYR A 294 13.93 -7.57 -1.88
N ARG A 295 13.70 -7.93 -0.62
CA ARG A 295 12.70 -8.92 -0.22
C ARG A 295 11.30 -8.30 -0.18
N GLY A 296 10.27 -9.11 -0.40
CA GLY A 296 8.88 -8.67 -0.44
C GLY A 296 8.46 -8.07 -1.78
N ALA A 297 7.15 -7.88 -1.89
CA ALA A 297 6.43 -7.33 -3.04
C ALA A 297 5.18 -6.59 -2.51
N LYS A 298 4.19 -6.26 -3.34
CA LYS A 298 2.91 -5.66 -2.90
C LYS A 298 2.36 -6.33 -1.62
N ASN A 299 1.81 -5.55 -0.70
CA ASN A 299 1.36 -5.94 0.66
C ASN A 299 2.46 -6.28 1.69
N SER A 300 3.76 -6.18 1.34
CA SER A 300 4.87 -6.40 2.26
C SER A 300 5.53 -5.09 2.68
N LEU A 301 5.93 -4.96 3.95
CA LEU A 301 6.79 -3.85 4.40
C LEU A 301 8.30 -4.14 4.31
N PHE A 302 8.71 -5.30 3.77
CA PHE A 302 10.09 -5.50 3.31
C PHE A 302 10.42 -4.55 2.13
N GLU A 303 11.71 -4.31 1.86
CA GLU A 303 12.20 -3.31 0.90
C GLU A 303 11.52 -3.43 -0.46
N GLY A 304 11.30 -4.62 -0.99
CA GLY A 304 10.70 -4.84 -2.31
C GLY A 304 9.21 -4.47 -2.42
N GLY A 305 8.52 -4.27 -1.29
CA GLY A 305 7.14 -3.79 -1.27
C GLY A 305 6.99 -2.27 -1.21
N ILE A 306 8.02 -1.56 -0.72
CA ILE A 306 7.96 -0.11 -0.43
C ILE A 306 9.11 0.71 -1.02
N ARG A 307 10.24 0.12 -1.41
CA ARG A 307 11.39 0.78 -2.04
C ARG A 307 11.28 0.70 -3.55
N LEU A 308 11.10 1.83 -4.21
CA LEU A 308 10.67 1.87 -5.61
C LEU A 308 11.56 2.78 -6.47
N PRO A 309 11.48 2.63 -7.80
CA PRO A 309 12.16 3.53 -8.71
C PRO A 309 11.59 4.94 -8.53
N ALA A 310 12.46 5.94 -8.31
CA ALA A 310 12.08 7.34 -8.32
C ALA A 310 13.07 8.19 -9.10
N ILE A 311 12.59 9.12 -9.93
CA ILE A 311 13.41 10.02 -10.74
C ILE A 311 12.82 11.42 -10.66
N ILE A 312 13.69 12.43 -10.52
CA ILE A 312 13.34 13.84 -10.75
C ILE A 312 14.21 14.41 -11.86
N SER A 313 13.59 15.13 -12.80
CA SER A 313 14.30 15.89 -13.82
C SER A 313 13.71 17.28 -14.00
N TRP A 314 14.59 18.28 -14.03
CA TRP A 314 14.29 19.64 -14.48
C TRP A 314 15.48 20.10 -15.32
N LYS A 315 15.40 19.83 -16.62
CA LYS A 315 16.50 19.98 -17.58
C LYS A 315 17.09 21.39 -17.53
N GLY A 316 18.41 21.49 -17.41
CA GLY A 316 19.13 22.75 -17.26
C GLY A 316 19.00 23.47 -15.90
N HIS A 317 18.26 22.91 -14.93
CA HIS A 317 18.01 23.54 -13.62
C HIS A 317 18.39 22.67 -12.42
N LEU A 318 18.22 21.35 -12.53
CA LEU A 318 18.64 20.37 -11.53
C LEU A 318 19.85 19.55 -12.03
N PRO A 319 20.62 18.91 -11.14
CA PRO A 319 21.71 18.03 -11.54
C PRO A 319 21.23 16.90 -12.46
N GLU A 320 21.95 16.72 -13.56
CA GLU A 320 21.70 15.68 -14.57
C GLU A 320 22.67 14.50 -14.40
N ASN A 321 22.22 13.32 -14.80
CA ASN A 321 22.93 12.05 -14.72
C ASN A 321 23.49 11.77 -13.32
N LYS A 322 22.68 11.99 -12.28
CA LYS A 322 23.04 11.71 -10.88
C LYS A 322 22.29 10.52 -10.32
N VAL A 323 22.98 9.83 -9.42
CA VAL A 323 22.42 8.79 -8.55
C VAL A 323 22.45 9.33 -7.13
N ASN A 324 21.30 9.38 -6.48
CA ASN A 324 21.18 9.83 -5.10
C ASN A 324 20.75 8.67 -4.20
N SER A 325 21.60 8.30 -3.26
CA SER A 325 21.34 7.22 -2.29
C SER A 325 20.82 7.74 -0.96
N GLN A 326 20.41 9.00 -0.88
CA GLN A 326 19.76 9.56 0.30
C GLN A 326 18.31 9.15 0.39
N PHE A 327 17.81 9.08 1.62
CA PHE A 327 16.46 8.63 1.94
C PHE A 327 15.39 9.65 1.51
N ILE A 328 14.36 9.22 0.80
CA ILE A 328 13.19 10.04 0.44
C ILE A 328 11.91 9.20 0.47
N MET A 329 10.77 9.81 0.80
CA MET A 329 9.44 9.20 0.69
C MET A 329 8.54 9.93 -0.31
N ASN A 330 7.54 9.24 -0.86
CA ASN A 330 6.57 9.85 -1.77
C ASN A 330 5.79 11.02 -1.15
N LEU A 331 5.55 10.99 0.17
CA LEU A 331 4.95 12.11 0.92
C LEU A 331 5.85 13.36 1.02
N ASP A 332 7.14 13.24 0.70
CA ASP A 332 8.08 14.37 0.69
C ASP A 332 7.95 15.23 -0.58
N TRP A 333 7.29 14.72 -1.63
CA TRP A 333 7.16 15.45 -2.89
C TRP A 333 6.37 16.74 -2.77
N MET A 334 5.31 16.78 -1.96
CA MET A 334 4.48 17.98 -1.81
C MET A 334 5.30 19.19 -1.30
N PRO A 335 5.97 19.16 -0.14
CA PRO A 335 6.80 20.28 0.33
C PRO A 335 8.02 20.52 -0.57
N THR A 336 8.58 19.46 -1.17
CA THR A 336 9.71 19.58 -2.10
C THR A 336 9.33 20.37 -3.35
N LEU A 337 8.22 20.03 -3.99
CA LEU A 337 7.74 20.69 -5.20
C LEU A 337 7.31 22.13 -4.91
N ALA A 338 6.71 22.40 -3.75
CA ALA A 338 6.41 23.75 -3.30
C ALA A 338 7.69 24.62 -3.23
N ASN A 339 8.77 24.10 -2.61
CA ASN A 339 10.05 24.79 -2.51
C ASN A 339 10.76 24.93 -3.87
N LEU A 340 10.67 23.93 -4.76
CA LEU A 340 11.22 24.02 -6.11
C LEU A 340 10.50 25.07 -6.97
N CYS A 341 9.19 25.22 -6.79
CA CYS A 341 8.37 26.21 -7.50
C CYS A 341 8.39 27.60 -6.83
N GLY A 342 9.01 27.74 -5.66
CA GLY A 342 9.11 29.00 -4.93
C GLY A 342 7.80 29.44 -4.28
N PHE A 343 6.97 28.50 -3.85
CA PHE A 343 5.74 28.79 -3.12
C PHE A 343 6.08 29.33 -1.72
N LYS A 344 5.35 30.35 -1.28
CA LYS A 344 5.57 30.99 0.03
C LYS A 344 4.82 30.30 1.16
N ASN A 345 3.68 29.70 0.84
CA ASN A 345 2.79 29.05 1.79
C ASN A 345 2.79 27.56 1.47
N ILE A 346 3.30 26.75 2.40
CA ILE A 346 3.20 25.29 2.39
C ILE A 346 2.24 24.94 3.52
N PRO A 347 1.34 23.94 3.36
CA PRO A 347 0.44 23.54 4.44
C PRO A 347 1.21 23.16 5.71
N GLU A 348 0.74 23.64 6.87
CA GLU A 348 1.42 23.45 8.16
C GLU A 348 1.28 22.02 8.72
N ASN A 349 0.23 21.30 8.31
CA ASN A 349 -0.10 19.96 8.81
C ASN A 349 0.22 18.89 7.75
N ILE A 350 1.50 18.65 7.49
CA ILE A 350 2.01 17.59 6.62
C ILE A 350 3.16 16.83 7.29
N ASP A 351 3.32 15.55 6.96
CA ASP A 351 4.40 14.69 7.45
C ASP A 351 5.65 14.70 6.54
N GLY A 352 5.47 15.21 5.31
CA GLY A 352 6.51 15.39 4.32
C GLY A 352 7.56 16.41 4.72
N MET A 353 8.80 16.16 4.33
CA MET A 353 9.94 17.05 4.54
C MET A 353 10.44 17.59 3.20
N ASP A 354 10.92 18.84 3.20
CA ASP A 354 11.52 19.42 1.99
C ASP A 354 12.86 18.75 1.64
N MET A 355 12.90 18.09 0.48
CA MET A 355 14.10 17.46 -0.08
C MET A 355 14.83 18.37 -1.09
N SER A 356 14.35 19.59 -1.32
CA SER A 356 14.86 20.45 -2.40
C SER A 356 16.36 20.75 -2.30
N VAL A 357 16.90 20.86 -1.07
CA VAL A 357 18.34 21.07 -0.84
C VAL A 357 19.15 19.85 -1.30
N MET A 358 18.75 18.64 -0.89
CA MET A 358 19.46 17.41 -1.28
C MET A 358 19.33 17.08 -2.77
N ILE A 359 18.24 17.52 -3.40
CA ILE A 359 18.02 17.38 -4.84
C ILE A 359 18.88 18.37 -5.63
N LYS A 360 18.94 19.64 -5.21
CA LYS A 360 19.73 20.68 -5.91
C LYS A 360 21.23 20.47 -5.77
N LYS A 361 21.68 19.86 -4.67
CA LYS A 361 23.10 19.74 -4.32
C LYS A 361 23.46 18.26 -4.06
N PRO A 362 24.00 17.55 -5.06
CA PRO A 362 24.40 16.16 -4.90
C PRO A 362 25.39 15.99 -3.74
N GLY A 363 25.18 14.98 -2.90
CA GLY A 363 26.00 14.67 -1.73
C GLY A 363 25.49 15.27 -0.41
N MET A 364 24.50 16.17 -0.44
CA MET A 364 23.82 16.62 0.78
C MET A 364 22.95 15.50 1.37
N GLU A 365 22.96 15.37 2.70
CA GLU A 365 22.15 14.37 3.39
C GLU A 365 20.64 14.66 3.34
N SER A 366 19.84 13.59 3.42
CA SER A 366 18.41 13.74 3.67
C SER A 366 18.15 14.35 5.05
N PRO A 367 17.20 15.30 5.17
CA PRO A 367 16.69 15.75 6.47
C PRO A 367 15.93 14.63 7.19
N ARG A 368 15.40 13.64 6.46
CA ARG A 368 14.66 12.52 7.03
C ARG A 368 15.63 11.50 7.64
N LYS A 369 15.66 11.42 8.97
CA LYS A 369 16.53 10.50 9.73
C LYS A 369 15.83 9.21 10.16
N ALA A 370 14.51 9.22 10.20
CA ALA A 370 13.68 8.06 10.50
C ALA A 370 12.38 8.08 9.68
N ALA A 371 11.77 6.90 9.53
CA ALA A 371 10.48 6.73 8.90
C ALA A 371 9.71 5.57 9.54
N PHE A 372 8.39 5.68 9.50
CA PHE A 372 7.46 4.73 10.09
C PHE A 372 6.50 4.21 9.03
N TRP A 373 6.08 2.96 9.16
CA TRP A 373 5.00 2.39 8.35
C TRP A 373 4.09 1.59 9.25
N LYS A 374 2.81 1.56 8.88
CA LYS A 374 1.82 0.68 9.49
C LYS A 374 0.79 0.28 8.44
N TYR A 375 0.63 -1.02 8.25
CA TYR A 375 -0.28 -1.58 7.26
C TYR A 375 -0.82 -2.93 7.73
N GLY A 376 -2.15 -2.98 7.96
CA GLY A 376 -2.75 -4.09 8.69
C GLY A 376 -2.09 -4.22 10.06
N ASN A 377 -1.54 -5.40 10.34
CA ASN A 377 -0.79 -5.68 11.56
C ASN A 377 0.71 -5.39 11.45
N GLN A 378 1.25 -5.27 10.24
CA GLN A 378 2.66 -4.96 10.03
C GLN A 378 2.93 -3.52 10.44
N TRP A 379 4.05 -3.30 11.12
CA TRP A 379 4.61 -1.98 11.30
C TRP A 379 6.12 -2.00 11.15
N VAL A 380 6.69 -0.86 10.75
CA VAL A 380 8.13 -0.69 10.56
C VAL A 380 8.60 0.58 11.22
N VAL A 381 9.77 0.49 11.86
CA VAL A 381 10.63 1.65 12.13
C VAL A 381 11.91 1.48 11.34
N ARG A 382 12.25 2.49 10.56
CA ARG A 382 13.57 2.60 9.97
C ARG A 382 14.29 3.83 10.49
N LYS A 383 15.53 3.64 10.95
CA LYS A 383 16.38 4.70 11.49
C LYS A 383 17.84 4.42 11.15
N GLY A 384 18.40 5.26 10.27
CA GLY A 384 19.71 4.99 9.66
C GLY A 384 19.72 3.66 8.90
N LYS A 385 20.70 2.80 9.21
CA LYS A 385 20.84 1.46 8.63
C LYS A 385 19.87 0.43 9.20
N TRP A 386 19.30 0.68 10.39
CA TRP A 386 18.46 -0.29 11.06
C TRP A 386 17.01 -0.19 10.60
N LYS A 387 16.41 -1.34 10.34
CA LYS A 387 14.98 -1.49 10.04
C LYS A 387 14.41 -2.61 10.89
N LEU A 388 13.44 -2.28 11.73
CA LEU A 388 12.68 -3.25 12.52
C LEU A 388 11.28 -3.38 11.93
N ILE A 389 10.87 -4.60 11.62
CA ILE A 389 9.54 -4.94 11.12
C ILE A 389 8.85 -5.81 12.15
N ALA A 390 7.62 -5.49 12.52
CA ALA A 390 6.76 -6.40 13.27
C ALA A 390 5.79 -7.13 12.35
N PHE A 391 5.51 -8.38 12.70
CA PHE A 391 4.64 -9.30 11.95
C PHE A 391 4.95 -9.33 10.45
N PRO A 392 6.25 -9.45 10.05
CA PRO A 392 6.66 -9.33 8.66
C PRO A 392 5.90 -10.30 7.76
N LYS A 393 5.57 -9.84 6.54
CA LYS A 393 4.97 -10.67 5.50
C LYS A 393 5.85 -10.65 4.25
N ASP A 394 6.36 -11.79 3.82
CA ASP A 394 7.11 -11.90 2.56
C ASP A 394 6.21 -12.40 1.42
N THR A 395 5.67 -11.47 0.64
CA THR A 395 4.85 -11.76 -0.55
C THR A 395 5.65 -12.11 -1.80
N SER A 396 6.98 -12.01 -1.74
CA SER A 396 7.88 -12.43 -2.82
C SER A 396 8.36 -13.88 -2.69
N HIS A 397 8.16 -14.48 -1.51
CA HIS A 397 8.61 -15.83 -1.16
C HIS A 397 10.13 -16.04 -1.32
N LYS A 398 10.94 -14.97 -1.23
CA LYS A 398 12.40 -15.07 -1.39
C LYS A 398 13.10 -15.62 -0.14
N GLY A 399 12.53 -15.41 1.05
CA GLY A 399 13.07 -15.92 2.30
C GLY A 399 12.03 -16.65 3.13
N LYS A 400 12.49 -17.46 4.10
CA LYS A 400 11.61 -18.11 5.08
C LYS A 400 11.29 -17.15 6.23
N LEU A 401 10.11 -17.30 6.82
CA LEU A 401 9.71 -16.66 8.07
C LEU A 401 9.16 -17.73 9.00
N ASP A 402 9.69 -17.78 10.22
CA ASP A 402 9.09 -18.50 11.33
C ASP A 402 8.18 -17.52 12.06
N LEU A 403 6.86 -17.60 11.82
CA LEU A 403 5.90 -16.63 12.36
C LEU A 403 5.94 -16.49 13.90
N ASP A 404 6.42 -17.52 14.60
CA ASP A 404 6.54 -17.48 16.06
C ASP A 404 7.80 -16.74 16.51
N LYS A 405 8.93 -16.92 15.80
CA LYS A 405 10.23 -16.35 16.16
C LYS A 405 10.49 -14.99 15.51
N ASP A 406 9.99 -14.81 14.29
CA ASP A 406 10.21 -13.65 13.45
C ASP A 406 9.11 -12.58 13.59
N ALA A 407 8.29 -12.67 14.65
CA ALA A 407 7.27 -11.65 14.94
C ALA A 407 7.89 -10.25 15.07
N LEU A 408 9.17 -10.16 15.47
CA LEU A 408 10.03 -8.99 15.30
C LEU A 408 11.21 -9.37 14.41
N PHE A 409 11.40 -8.63 13.32
CA PHE A 409 12.44 -8.86 12.32
C PHE A 409 13.33 -7.63 12.18
N LEU A 410 14.56 -7.73 12.67
CA LEU A 410 15.54 -6.64 12.60
C LEU A 410 16.51 -6.88 11.45
N SER A 411 16.77 -5.85 10.64
CA SER A 411 17.76 -5.88 9.57
C SER A 411 18.71 -4.69 9.64
N ASP A 412 19.96 -4.93 9.25
CA ASP A 412 20.97 -3.91 8.95
C ASP A 412 21.07 -3.76 7.43
N LEU A 413 20.48 -2.70 6.87
CA LEU A 413 20.36 -2.49 5.44
C LEU A 413 21.68 -2.12 4.74
N ASP A 414 22.69 -1.68 5.50
CA ASP A 414 24.02 -1.43 4.94
C ASP A 414 24.78 -2.75 4.71
N ALA A 415 24.53 -3.74 5.57
CA ALA A 415 25.14 -5.06 5.49
C ALA A 415 24.35 -6.05 4.62
N ASP A 416 23.02 -6.03 4.73
CA ASP A 416 22.11 -6.94 4.02
C ASP A 416 20.82 -6.21 3.57
N VAL A 417 20.88 -5.63 2.38
CA VAL A 417 19.72 -4.98 1.75
C VAL A 417 18.63 -5.96 1.31
N SER A 418 18.92 -7.27 1.33
CA SER A 418 17.97 -8.31 0.96
C SER A 418 17.10 -8.75 2.13
N GLU A 419 17.40 -8.33 3.36
CA GLU A 419 16.59 -8.64 4.56
C GLU A 419 16.34 -10.15 4.73
N MET A 420 17.36 -10.98 4.42
CA MET A 420 17.24 -12.45 4.50
C MET A 420 17.53 -12.98 5.90
N HIS A 421 18.21 -12.20 6.73
CA HIS A 421 18.63 -12.61 8.06
C HIS A 421 17.98 -11.73 9.13
N ASN A 422 17.25 -12.37 10.06
CA ASN A 422 16.73 -11.70 11.24
C ASN A 422 17.83 -11.51 12.28
N LEU A 423 18.11 -10.26 12.64
CA LEU A 423 19.12 -9.88 13.63
C LEU A 423 18.52 -9.58 15.02
N ALA A 424 17.21 -9.78 15.21
CA ALA A 424 16.51 -9.36 16.42
C ALA A 424 17.09 -9.99 17.70
N ASP A 425 17.42 -11.30 17.66
CA ASP A 425 18.01 -12.02 18.79
C ASP A 425 19.48 -11.60 19.06
N GLN A 426 20.19 -11.12 18.04
CA GLN A 426 21.58 -10.71 18.15
C GLN A 426 21.72 -9.29 18.71
N TYR A 427 20.73 -8.42 18.47
CA TYR A 427 20.75 -7.01 18.90
C TYR A 427 19.48 -6.62 19.68
N PRO A 428 19.20 -7.25 20.84
CA PRO A 428 17.97 -7.02 21.59
C PRO A 428 17.84 -5.57 22.08
N GLU A 429 18.93 -4.91 22.43
CA GLU A 429 18.92 -3.49 22.83
C GLU A 429 18.47 -2.57 21.68
N LYS A 430 18.91 -2.87 20.44
CA LYS A 430 18.48 -2.13 19.25
C LYS A 430 17.00 -2.36 18.95
N VAL A 431 16.51 -3.58 19.13
CA VAL A 431 15.07 -3.88 19.02
C VAL A 431 14.26 -3.03 20.00
N GLN A 432 14.68 -2.96 21.27
CA GLN A 432 13.98 -2.15 22.28
C GLN A 432 14.04 -0.65 21.98
N GLU A 433 15.17 -0.14 21.48
CA GLU A 433 15.28 1.25 21.01
C GLU A 433 14.25 1.56 19.92
N LEU A 434 14.18 0.71 18.89
CA LEU A 434 13.27 0.93 17.76
C LEU A 434 11.80 0.72 18.13
N ILE A 435 11.50 -0.17 19.08
CA ILE A 435 10.15 -0.26 19.67
C ILE A 435 9.80 1.04 20.39
N LYS A 436 10.73 1.63 21.15
CA LYS A 436 10.49 2.92 21.81
C LYS A 436 10.27 4.04 20.79
N ASP A 437 11.04 4.05 19.71
CA ASP A 437 10.84 5.00 18.61
C ASP A 437 9.45 4.79 17.97
N TYR A 438 9.02 3.54 17.74
CA TYR A 438 7.67 3.23 17.24
C TYR A 438 6.59 3.78 18.16
N LEU A 439 6.70 3.52 19.46
CA LEU A 439 5.73 3.97 20.48
C LEU A 439 5.74 5.49 20.69
N SER A 440 6.80 6.18 20.26
CA SER A 440 6.85 7.65 20.25
C SER A 440 6.14 8.28 19.06
N TRP A 441 5.90 7.51 17.99
CA TRP A 441 5.10 7.93 16.86
C TRP A 441 3.62 7.94 17.24
N GLU A 442 2.88 8.97 16.82
CA GLU A 442 1.47 9.18 17.17
C GLU A 442 0.54 8.00 16.82
N HIS A 443 0.96 7.15 15.87
CA HIS A 443 0.22 5.95 15.43
C HIS A 443 0.78 4.64 15.97
N GLY A 444 1.79 4.70 16.84
CA GLY A 444 2.37 3.56 17.51
C GLY A 444 1.70 3.26 18.85
N TYR A 445 1.21 2.03 19.03
CA TYR A 445 0.52 1.62 20.24
C TYR A 445 1.14 0.37 20.85
N GLU A 446 1.15 0.29 22.19
CA GLU A 446 1.63 -0.89 22.95
C GLU A 446 0.94 -2.20 22.55
N ARG A 447 -0.32 -2.13 22.10
CA ARG A 447 -1.07 -3.30 21.61
C ARG A 447 -0.53 -3.86 20.30
N ASP A 448 0.21 -3.06 19.53
CA ASP A 448 0.78 -3.47 18.25
C ASP A 448 2.11 -4.22 18.44
N VAL A 449 2.75 -4.11 19.61
CA VAL A 449 4.06 -4.71 19.87
C VAL A 449 3.89 -6.22 20.08
N PRO A 450 4.57 -7.08 19.29
CA PRO A 450 4.53 -8.52 19.48
C PRO A 450 4.92 -8.91 20.91
N ARG A 451 4.04 -9.64 21.58
CA ARG A 451 4.28 -10.20 22.91
C ARG A 451 4.88 -11.58 22.75
N LYS A 452 5.87 -11.93 23.58
CA LYS A 452 6.37 -13.31 23.64
C LYS A 452 5.19 -14.27 23.84
N LEU A 453 5.06 -15.24 22.93
CA LEU A 453 4.08 -16.31 23.06
C LEU A 453 4.31 -17.00 24.40
N LYS A 454 3.28 -17.03 25.25
CA LYS A 454 3.30 -17.85 26.45
C LYS A 454 2.97 -19.27 26.02
N VAL A 455 3.97 -20.15 26.03
CA VAL A 455 3.73 -21.58 25.92
C VAL A 455 2.99 -22.02 27.19
N ILE A 456 1.86 -22.67 27.02
CA ILE A 456 1.06 -23.18 28.13
C ILE A 456 0.97 -24.69 27.99
N GLU A 457 1.54 -25.43 28.95
CA GLU A 457 1.33 -26.88 29.01
C GLU A 457 -0.11 -27.18 29.43
N HIS A 458 -0.79 -28.04 28.67
CA HIS A 458 -2.17 -28.45 28.92
C HIS A 458 -2.37 -29.89 28.47
N LEU A 459 -3.46 -30.52 28.92
CA LEU A 459 -3.73 -31.94 28.67
C LEU A 459 -3.96 -32.27 27.19
N GLY A 460 -4.30 -31.26 26.38
CA GLY A 460 -4.54 -31.38 24.95
C GLY A 460 -3.27 -31.27 24.10
N LEU A 461 -2.14 -30.85 24.67
CA LEU A 461 -0.88 -30.76 23.93
C LEU A 461 -0.47 -32.16 23.44
N GLY A 462 -0.34 -32.32 22.11
CA GLY A 462 -0.04 -33.60 21.45
C GLY A 462 -1.23 -34.57 21.36
N ALA A 463 -2.44 -34.13 21.67
CA ALA A 463 -3.67 -34.89 21.42
C ALA A 463 -4.06 -34.84 19.94
N ASP A 464 -4.83 -35.83 19.47
CA ASP A 464 -5.36 -35.83 18.11
C ASP A 464 -6.64 -34.98 18.07
N ILE A 465 -6.80 -34.18 17.02
CA ILE A 465 -8.02 -33.39 16.76
C ILE A 465 -8.54 -33.63 15.36
N LYS A 466 -9.87 -33.72 15.22
CA LYS A 466 -10.56 -33.86 13.94
C LYS A 466 -11.77 -32.95 13.89
N SER A 467 -11.98 -32.28 12.76
CA SER A 467 -13.24 -31.59 12.50
C SER A 467 -14.30 -32.59 12.05
N THR A 468 -15.51 -32.48 12.59
CA THR A 468 -16.70 -33.24 12.10
C THR A 468 -17.58 -32.39 11.20
N LYS A 469 -17.25 -31.10 11.04
CA LYS A 469 -17.90 -30.17 10.11
C LYS A 469 -16.94 -29.72 9.02
N GLU A 470 -17.52 -29.30 7.90
CA GLU A 470 -16.76 -28.67 6.82
C GLU A 470 -16.12 -27.36 7.32
N LEU A 471 -14.79 -27.30 7.24
CA LEU A 471 -14.01 -26.13 7.60
C LEU A 471 -13.92 -25.18 6.41
N HIS A 472 -13.79 -23.89 6.69
CA HIS A 472 -13.49 -22.90 5.66
C HIS A 472 -12.17 -23.25 4.93
N PRO A 473 -12.10 -23.23 3.58
CA PRO A 473 -10.93 -23.70 2.82
C PRO A 473 -9.59 -23.03 3.20
N LYS A 474 -9.64 -21.81 3.72
CA LYS A 474 -8.43 -21.07 4.17
C LYS A 474 -7.90 -21.50 5.56
N TYR A 475 -8.71 -22.15 6.39
CA TYR A 475 -8.41 -22.41 7.82
C TYR A 475 -8.55 -23.89 8.14
N GLN A 476 -7.66 -24.72 7.56
CA GLN A 476 -7.69 -26.18 7.71
C GLN A 476 -6.72 -26.71 8.77
N ASN A 477 -5.82 -25.87 9.28
CA ASN A 477 -4.74 -26.20 10.20
C ASN A 477 -5.21 -26.32 11.67
N ILE A 478 -6.18 -27.20 11.92
CA ILE A 478 -6.87 -27.33 13.22
C ILE A 478 -5.95 -27.71 14.39
N GLU A 479 -4.74 -28.18 14.10
CA GLU A 479 -3.72 -28.52 15.10
C GLU A 479 -3.32 -27.30 15.94
N VAL A 480 -3.47 -26.07 15.41
CA VAL A 480 -3.22 -24.82 16.16
C VAL A 480 -4.16 -24.62 17.34
N LEU A 481 -5.25 -25.40 17.43
CA LEU A 481 -6.16 -25.34 18.58
C LEU A 481 -5.61 -26.09 19.80
N LEU A 482 -4.55 -26.88 19.67
CA LEU A 482 -3.99 -27.69 20.76
C LEU A 482 -2.47 -27.58 20.89
N ASP A 483 -1.87 -26.55 20.28
CA ASP A 483 -0.41 -26.40 20.23
C ASP A 483 0.18 -25.70 21.46
N GLY A 484 -0.68 -25.24 22.39
CA GLY A 484 -0.28 -24.57 23.61
C GLY A 484 0.18 -23.13 23.38
N LYS A 485 -0.12 -22.54 22.21
CA LYS A 485 0.24 -21.17 21.85
C LYS A 485 -1.03 -20.33 21.70
N ARG A 486 -1.04 -19.16 22.36
CA ARG A 486 -2.12 -18.19 22.18
C ARG A 486 -1.84 -17.26 21.02
N GLY A 487 -2.86 -17.03 20.20
CA GLY A 487 -2.82 -16.13 19.06
C GLY A 487 -2.63 -14.67 19.45
N TYR A 488 -2.02 -13.90 18.56
CA TYR A 488 -2.06 -12.43 18.63
C TYR A 488 -3.47 -11.91 18.32
N ALA A 489 -3.82 -10.70 18.77
CA ALA A 489 -5.12 -10.06 18.50
C ALA A 489 -5.31 -9.61 17.04
N GLU A 490 -5.12 -10.54 16.11
CA GLU A 490 -5.09 -10.35 14.67
C GLU A 490 -5.32 -11.70 13.97
N PHE A 491 -6.35 -11.80 13.14
CA PHE A 491 -6.78 -13.06 12.52
C PHE A 491 -5.83 -13.58 11.42
N SER A 492 -4.95 -12.72 10.91
CA SER A 492 -4.04 -13.03 9.80
C SER A 492 -2.74 -13.74 10.19
N THR A 493 -2.47 -13.96 11.48
CA THR A 493 -1.21 -14.57 11.96
C THR A 493 -1.12 -16.09 11.76
N GLY A 494 -2.12 -16.73 11.15
CA GLY A 494 -2.15 -18.18 10.91
C GLY A 494 -2.42 -19.03 12.16
N GLN A 495 -2.54 -18.41 13.34
CA GLN A 495 -2.78 -19.05 14.64
C GLN A 495 -4.27 -19.16 14.98
N TRP A 496 -5.15 -18.92 14.01
CA TRP A 496 -6.59 -18.86 14.21
C TRP A 496 -7.31 -19.82 13.28
N ILE A 497 -8.36 -20.46 13.79
CA ILE A 497 -9.36 -21.13 12.96
C ILE A 497 -10.55 -20.19 12.79
N GLY A 498 -10.68 -19.67 11.57
CA GLY A 498 -11.76 -18.77 11.17
C GLY A 498 -12.92 -19.50 10.51
N GLN A 499 -14.14 -19.12 10.88
CA GLN A 499 -15.35 -19.63 10.24
C GLN A 499 -16.38 -18.51 10.04
N GLU A 500 -16.94 -18.45 8.83
CA GLU A 500 -17.97 -17.49 8.43
C GLU A 500 -19.34 -18.14 8.40
N GLY A 501 -20.33 -17.51 9.05
CA GLY A 501 -21.75 -17.85 8.95
C GLY A 501 -22.17 -19.26 9.41
N LYS A 502 -21.22 -20.11 9.79
CA LYS A 502 -21.41 -21.52 10.16
C LYS A 502 -20.87 -21.78 11.56
N ASP A 503 -21.07 -22.99 12.07
CA ASP A 503 -20.53 -23.43 13.36
C ASP A 503 -19.30 -24.32 13.17
N LEU A 504 -18.47 -24.44 14.20
CA LEU A 504 -17.36 -25.39 14.24
C LEU A 504 -17.68 -26.55 15.18
N GLU A 505 -17.17 -27.74 14.86
CA GLU A 505 -17.24 -28.91 15.75
C GLU A 505 -15.99 -29.77 15.61
N PHE A 506 -15.39 -30.11 16.74
CA PHE A 506 -14.17 -30.90 16.82
C PHE A 506 -14.33 -32.08 17.76
N VAL A 507 -13.66 -33.19 17.46
CA VAL A 507 -13.43 -34.30 18.38
C VAL A 507 -11.94 -34.37 18.70
N ILE A 508 -11.62 -34.42 19.98
CA ILE A 508 -10.25 -34.48 20.53
C ILE A 508 -10.06 -35.83 21.23
N ASP A 509 -8.99 -36.56 20.90
CA ASP A 509 -8.56 -37.78 21.60
C ASP A 509 -7.31 -37.50 22.45
N LEU A 510 -7.44 -37.55 23.77
CA LEU A 510 -6.34 -37.35 24.72
C LEU A 510 -5.42 -38.58 24.84
N HIS A 511 -5.63 -39.62 24.03
CA HIS A 511 -4.96 -40.93 23.98
C HIS A 511 -5.21 -41.85 25.19
N LYS A 512 -5.54 -41.27 26.35
CA LYS A 512 -5.89 -41.97 27.59
C LYS A 512 -6.91 -41.17 28.38
N VAL A 513 -7.62 -41.84 29.28
CA VAL A 513 -8.53 -41.17 30.22
C VAL A 513 -7.73 -40.21 31.12
N LYS A 514 -8.04 -38.92 31.05
CA LYS A 514 -7.44 -37.88 31.90
C LYS A 514 -8.52 -37.21 32.75
N LYS A 515 -8.12 -36.70 33.92
CA LYS A 515 -9.01 -35.87 34.76
C LYS A 515 -8.96 -34.43 34.23
N ILE A 516 -10.13 -33.88 33.92
CA ILE A 516 -10.32 -32.57 33.32
C ILE A 516 -11.05 -31.68 34.32
N HIS A 517 -10.39 -30.58 34.66
CA HIS A 517 -10.80 -29.58 35.63
C HIS A 517 -11.33 -28.32 34.97
N ASN A 518 -10.81 -27.96 33.81
CA ASN A 518 -11.26 -26.78 33.12
C ASN A 518 -11.02 -26.92 31.61
N ILE A 519 -11.94 -26.39 30.82
CA ILE A 519 -11.73 -26.19 29.40
C ILE A 519 -11.94 -24.72 29.10
N THR A 520 -10.98 -24.12 28.40
CA THR A 520 -11.05 -22.72 27.99
C THR A 520 -10.86 -22.61 26.48
N LEU A 521 -11.72 -21.84 25.83
CA LEU A 521 -11.66 -21.50 24.41
C LEU A 521 -11.23 -20.05 24.26
N GLY A 522 -10.13 -19.81 23.56
CA GLY A 522 -9.74 -18.46 23.15
C GLY A 522 -10.52 -18.00 21.91
N TYR A 523 -10.80 -16.70 21.84
CA TYR A 523 -11.45 -16.10 20.67
C TYR A 523 -10.96 -14.69 20.39
N LEU A 524 -11.11 -14.26 19.14
CA LEU A 524 -10.85 -12.90 18.67
C LEU A 524 -12.16 -12.13 18.51
N GLN A 525 -12.16 -10.87 18.94
CA GLN A 525 -13.16 -9.89 18.56
C GLN A 525 -12.46 -8.79 17.76
N SER A 526 -12.92 -8.54 16.53
CA SER A 526 -12.43 -7.46 15.68
C SER A 526 -13.60 -6.91 14.85
N THR A 527 -14.42 -6.08 15.49
CA THR A 527 -15.72 -5.69 14.91
C THR A 527 -15.59 -4.86 13.63
N GLY A 528 -14.45 -4.21 13.41
CA GLY A 528 -14.14 -3.49 12.16
C GLY A 528 -13.87 -4.42 10.97
N ASN A 529 -13.56 -5.69 11.22
CA ASN A 529 -13.31 -6.72 10.21
C ASN A 529 -14.43 -7.77 10.16
N TRP A 530 -15.60 -7.45 10.72
CA TRP A 530 -16.74 -8.37 10.85
C TRP A 530 -16.42 -9.65 11.62
N VAL A 531 -15.44 -9.60 12.52
CA VAL A 531 -15.06 -10.70 13.42
C VAL A 531 -15.68 -10.47 14.80
N PHE A 532 -16.45 -11.44 15.28
CA PHE A 532 -17.17 -11.37 16.54
C PHE A 532 -16.87 -12.58 17.42
N ALA A 533 -17.05 -12.42 18.73
CA ALA A 533 -17.02 -13.52 19.66
C ALA A 533 -18.04 -14.62 19.28
N PRO A 534 -17.74 -15.91 19.49
CA PRO A 534 -18.74 -16.96 19.35
C PRO A 534 -19.93 -16.70 20.30
N LYS A 535 -21.13 -17.20 19.99
CA LYS A 535 -22.28 -17.07 20.90
C LYS A 535 -22.08 -17.87 22.18
N TYR A 536 -21.53 -19.07 22.03
CA TYR A 536 -21.21 -19.99 23.12
C TYR A 536 -20.32 -21.12 22.59
N PHE A 537 -19.73 -21.88 23.51
CA PHE A 537 -19.19 -23.19 23.20
C PHE A 537 -19.74 -24.26 24.15
N GLU A 538 -19.79 -25.49 23.66
CA GLU A 538 -20.29 -26.65 24.38
C GLU A 538 -19.28 -27.79 24.35
N VAL A 539 -19.26 -28.60 25.39
CA VAL A 539 -18.41 -29.78 25.50
C VAL A 539 -19.23 -30.99 25.92
N SER A 540 -18.97 -32.13 25.28
CA SER A 540 -19.41 -33.46 25.71
C SER A 540 -18.24 -34.43 25.76
N PHE A 541 -18.36 -35.50 26.54
CA PHE A 541 -17.29 -36.43 26.90
C PHE A 541 -17.62 -37.86 26.47
N SER A 542 -16.58 -38.64 26.18
CA SER A 542 -16.70 -40.06 25.84
C SER A 542 -15.43 -40.82 26.20
N ASP A 543 -15.58 -42.08 26.60
CA ASP A 543 -14.44 -42.99 26.82
C ASP A 543 -14.10 -43.81 25.58
N ASN A 544 -15.04 -44.00 24.64
CA ASN A 544 -14.89 -44.83 23.44
C ASN A 544 -14.83 -44.02 22.14
N GLY A 545 -15.12 -42.72 22.18
CA GLY A 545 -15.09 -41.81 21.03
C GLY A 545 -16.31 -41.92 20.12
N ILE A 546 -17.31 -42.71 20.50
CA ILE A 546 -18.55 -42.96 19.75
C ILE A 546 -19.73 -42.35 20.52
N ASP A 547 -19.89 -42.75 21.79
CA ASP A 547 -21.01 -42.36 22.63
C ASP A 547 -20.62 -41.16 23.49
N PHE A 548 -21.12 -39.99 23.12
CA PHE A 548 -20.88 -38.75 23.85
C PHE A 548 -22.03 -38.44 24.80
N ASP A 549 -21.70 -38.02 26.02
CA ASP A 549 -22.68 -37.66 27.03
C ASP A 549 -23.33 -36.27 26.80
N HIS A 550 -23.99 -35.74 27.82
CA HIS A 550 -24.71 -34.47 27.74
C HIS A 550 -23.77 -33.28 27.58
N LEU A 551 -24.21 -32.30 26.81
CA LEU A 551 -23.47 -31.07 26.54
C LEU A 551 -23.46 -30.15 27.76
N ILE A 552 -22.28 -29.65 28.12
CA ILE A 552 -22.08 -28.57 29.09
C ILE A 552 -21.72 -27.30 28.33
N LYS A 553 -22.40 -26.19 28.60
CA LYS A 553 -22.36 -24.95 27.80
C LYS A 553 -21.74 -23.78 28.56
N SER A 554 -20.90 -23.00 27.88
CA SER A 554 -20.41 -21.68 28.34
C SER A 554 -20.84 -20.60 27.34
N GLU A 555 -21.62 -19.62 27.81
CA GLU A 555 -22.15 -18.54 26.98
C GLU A 555 -21.27 -17.31 27.03
N THR A 556 -21.16 -16.61 25.89
CA THR A 556 -20.46 -15.33 25.84
C THR A 556 -21.27 -14.26 26.56
N PRO A 557 -20.69 -13.60 27.59
CA PRO A 557 -21.36 -12.50 28.28
C PRO A 557 -21.76 -11.38 27.33
N LYS A 558 -22.99 -10.85 27.46
CA LYS A 558 -23.51 -9.77 26.58
C LYS A 558 -22.60 -8.53 26.52
N ARG A 559 -21.88 -8.21 27.60
CA ARG A 559 -20.93 -7.08 27.68
C ARG A 559 -19.71 -7.23 26.75
N LEU A 560 -19.39 -8.45 26.33
CA LEU A 560 -18.24 -8.74 25.46
C LEU A 560 -18.59 -8.61 23.97
N LEU A 561 -19.74 -8.02 23.63
CA LEU A 561 -20.16 -7.73 22.25
C LEU A 561 -19.96 -6.24 21.89
N GLU A 562 -19.22 -5.49 22.71
CA GLU A 562 -18.93 -4.07 22.46
C GLU A 562 -17.90 -3.88 21.33
N LYS A 563 -17.95 -2.74 20.63
CA LYS A 563 -17.01 -2.43 19.54
C LYS A 563 -15.56 -2.46 20.05
N GLY A 564 -14.70 -3.19 19.35
CA GLY A 564 -13.29 -3.30 19.75
C GLY A 564 -12.49 -4.30 18.94
N ASN A 565 -11.17 -4.31 19.18
CA ASN A 565 -10.22 -5.29 18.67
C ASN A 565 -9.41 -5.88 19.84
N TYR A 566 -9.72 -7.11 20.26
CA TYR A 566 -9.09 -7.78 21.40
C TYR A 566 -9.26 -9.31 21.34
N THR A 567 -8.45 -10.03 22.11
CA THR A 567 -8.66 -11.47 22.39
C THR A 567 -9.18 -11.67 23.79
N ASP A 568 -10.08 -12.64 23.97
CA ASP A 568 -10.62 -13.02 25.27
C ASP A 568 -11.00 -14.51 25.26
N LYS A 569 -11.65 -15.00 26.32
CA LYS A 569 -11.85 -16.44 26.54
C LYS A 569 -13.22 -16.78 27.08
N LEU A 570 -13.68 -17.97 26.72
CA LEU A 570 -14.80 -18.64 27.37
C LEU A 570 -14.26 -19.84 28.15
N SER A 571 -14.75 -20.05 29.37
CA SER A 571 -14.27 -21.14 30.22
C SER A 571 -15.43 -21.98 30.75
N LEU A 572 -15.14 -23.27 31.00
CA LEU A 572 -15.98 -24.23 31.70
C LEU A 572 -15.17 -24.84 32.83
N ASP A 573 -15.64 -24.66 34.07
CA ASP A 573 -15.12 -25.40 35.21
C ASP A 573 -15.80 -26.76 35.30
N LEU A 574 -14.98 -27.80 35.43
CA LEU A 574 -15.35 -29.20 35.29
C LEU A 574 -14.70 -30.02 36.41
N ASN A 575 -15.21 -31.23 36.59
CA ASN A 575 -14.53 -32.24 37.39
C ASN A 575 -14.88 -33.62 36.81
N ARG A 576 -14.43 -33.85 35.57
CA ARG A 576 -14.76 -35.04 34.78
C ARG A 576 -13.51 -35.86 34.50
N LYS A 577 -13.68 -37.15 34.22
CA LYS A 577 -12.65 -37.98 33.61
C LYS A 577 -13.14 -38.39 32.24
N SER A 578 -12.29 -38.25 31.23
CA SER A 578 -12.63 -38.65 29.86
C SER A 578 -11.36 -38.89 29.05
N ARG A 579 -11.47 -39.71 28.00
CA ARG A 579 -10.45 -39.79 26.94
C ARG A 579 -10.77 -38.85 25.79
N TYR A 580 -12.03 -38.84 25.35
CA TYR A 580 -12.48 -38.05 24.20
C TYR A 580 -13.29 -36.84 24.64
N LEU A 581 -13.15 -35.75 23.88
CA LEU A 581 -13.94 -34.54 24.03
C LEU A 581 -14.53 -34.17 22.69
N LYS A 582 -15.78 -33.76 22.67
CA LYS A 582 -16.40 -33.13 21.50
C LYS A 582 -16.74 -31.70 21.83
N ILE A 583 -16.13 -30.77 21.09
CA ILE A 583 -16.23 -29.33 21.28
C ILE A 583 -17.11 -28.77 20.15
N ARG A 584 -18.19 -28.08 20.52
CA ARG A 584 -19.09 -27.40 19.57
C ARG A 584 -19.03 -25.91 19.81
N ILE A 585 -18.85 -25.13 18.74
CA ILE A 585 -18.70 -23.68 18.86
C ILE A 585 -19.73 -23.04 17.95
N LYS A 586 -20.64 -22.29 18.56
CA LYS A 586 -21.73 -21.62 17.86
C LYS A 586 -21.27 -20.24 17.40
N GLY A 587 -21.20 -20.04 16.09
CA GLY A 587 -20.89 -18.74 15.50
C GLY A 587 -22.04 -17.74 15.66
N ILE A 588 -21.78 -16.48 15.34
CA ILE A 588 -22.82 -15.45 15.37
C ILE A 588 -23.89 -15.64 14.27
N GLY A 589 -23.53 -16.32 13.18
CA GLY A 589 -24.36 -16.48 11.99
C GLY A 589 -24.27 -15.22 11.13
N GLU A 590 -25.02 -14.19 11.49
CA GLU A 590 -25.09 -12.93 10.75
C GLU A 590 -24.54 -11.76 11.58
N ILE A 591 -24.01 -10.75 10.88
CA ILE A 591 -23.50 -9.52 11.45
C ILE A 591 -24.65 -8.79 12.18
N PRO A 592 -24.47 -8.45 13.48
CA PRO A 592 -25.51 -7.81 14.28
C PRO A 592 -25.92 -6.42 13.78
N LYS A 593 -27.10 -5.96 14.24
CA LYS A 593 -27.59 -4.60 13.98
C LYS A 593 -26.60 -3.55 14.49
N ASN A 594 -26.47 -2.43 13.76
CA ASN A 594 -25.57 -1.29 14.05
C ASN A 594 -24.08 -1.50 13.71
N TYR A 595 -23.75 -2.54 12.93
CA TYR A 595 -22.43 -2.74 12.34
C TYR A 595 -22.51 -2.60 10.82
N SER A 596 -21.41 -2.19 10.17
CA SER A 596 -21.33 -2.20 8.71
C SER A 596 -21.52 -3.65 8.21
N GLY A 597 -22.31 -3.84 7.16
CA GLY A 597 -22.60 -5.18 6.64
C GLY A 597 -23.66 -5.97 7.41
N GLU A 598 -24.50 -5.31 8.22
CA GLU A 598 -25.67 -5.92 8.90
C GLU A 598 -26.41 -6.93 8.01
N GLY A 599 -26.68 -8.12 8.56
CA GLY A 599 -27.39 -9.21 7.87
C GLY A 599 -26.51 -10.09 6.97
N ASN A 600 -25.28 -9.67 6.63
CA ASN A 600 -24.34 -10.56 5.96
C ASN A 600 -23.75 -11.60 6.93
N PRO A 601 -23.20 -12.72 6.44
CA PRO A 601 -22.48 -13.68 7.27
C PRO A 601 -21.37 -13.01 8.08
N GLY A 602 -21.33 -13.31 9.37
CA GLY A 602 -20.29 -12.80 10.26
C GLY A 602 -19.19 -13.84 10.51
N TRP A 603 -17.98 -13.36 10.73
CA TRP A 603 -16.84 -14.21 11.09
C TRP A 603 -16.75 -14.40 12.59
N PHE A 604 -16.28 -15.56 13.01
CA PHE A 604 -15.65 -15.73 14.32
C PHE A 604 -14.34 -16.49 14.14
N PHE A 605 -13.40 -16.20 15.04
CA PHE A 605 -12.07 -16.79 15.04
C PHE A 605 -11.79 -17.31 16.44
N ILE A 606 -11.31 -18.55 16.51
CA ILE A 606 -10.91 -19.21 17.75
C ILE A 606 -9.42 -19.55 17.69
N ASP A 607 -8.78 -19.40 18.84
CA ASP A 607 -7.44 -19.92 19.13
C ASP A 607 -7.54 -20.84 20.33
N GLU A 608 -6.59 -21.77 20.45
CA GLU A 608 -6.26 -22.50 21.67
C GLU A 608 -7.47 -23.03 22.50
N ILE A 609 -7.78 -24.32 22.36
CA ILE A 609 -8.65 -25.09 23.27
C ILE A 609 -7.77 -25.61 24.41
N PHE A 610 -7.65 -24.79 25.45
CA PHE A 610 -6.88 -25.10 26.65
C PHE A 610 -7.64 -26.09 27.54
N ILE A 611 -7.04 -27.25 27.81
CA ILE A 611 -7.63 -28.33 28.62
C ILE A 611 -6.76 -28.56 29.85
N LYS A 612 -7.28 -28.25 31.04
CA LYS A 612 -6.55 -28.38 32.32
C LYS A 612 -7.01 -29.56 33.13
#